data_AF-A0A945QS55-F1
#
_entry.id   AF-A0A945QS55-F1
#
_cell.length_a   1.000
_cell.length_b   1.000
_cell.length_c   1.000
_cell.angle_alpha   90.00
_cell.angle_beta   90.00
_cell.angle_gamma   90.00
#
_symmetry.space_group_name_H-M   'P 1'
#
loop_
_entity.id
_entity.type
_entity.pdbx_description
1 polymer ?
#
loop_
_entity_poly.entity_id
_entity_poly.type
_entity_poly.pdbx_seq_one_letter_code
_entity_poly.pdbx_strand_id
1 'polypeptide(L)'
;MRAQETANGDYIVHDKPVLHWFVVIMMIVILLSAWIRDVHGAWYILPIIILISMLSRNTSFNMTTIFSLNDLKIRTEHRKLFGIKRHEVDFSAVQELEFANERWGARNQNPRASLTLCTIDEEMNGDSFAVFTMANSDKGKIVADRISEILNPYLAPEIPETAPIPPWFGNDAPSRLYDLCRMHSSETCFFVSLEDLDESRRTAMESKLSLPKDEKIVAFHDLTTGRSGERGIAVGCGGLYWRNGFSTYSKSTWISWERFVDAEVSVDPNDADVWIAPSMQLDLGSGEKARQKTVYELLLAIQGELRQMRDQHA
;
A
#
# COMPACT_ATOMS: atom_id res chain seq x y z
N MET A 1 23.15 9.65 7.08
CA MET A 1 22.17 9.84 6.01
C MET A 1 22.25 11.25 5.41
N ARG A 2 22.00 11.37 4.11
CA ARG A 2 21.75 12.63 3.39
C ARG A 2 20.50 12.42 2.53
N ALA A 3 19.54 13.34 2.62
CA ALA A 3 18.41 13.39 1.70
C ALA A 3 18.51 14.68 0.89
N GLN A 4 18.21 14.62 -0.40
CA GLN A 4 18.23 15.79 -1.28
C GLN A 4 17.25 15.62 -2.43
N GLU A 5 16.67 16.73 -2.84
CA GLU A 5 15.88 16.84 -4.06
C GLU A 5 16.83 17.17 -5.22
N THR A 6 16.65 16.50 -6.35
CA THR A 6 17.44 16.74 -7.56
C THR A 6 16.84 17.85 -8.40
N ALA A 7 17.59 18.37 -9.38
CA ALA A 7 17.09 19.35 -10.33
C ALA A 7 15.89 18.85 -11.16
N ASN A 8 15.71 17.53 -11.25
CA ASN A 8 14.62 16.89 -11.98
C ASN A 8 13.39 16.61 -11.10
N GLY A 9 13.41 17.05 -9.83
CA GLY A 9 12.34 16.80 -8.85
C GLY A 9 12.47 15.46 -8.10
N ASP A 10 13.34 14.55 -8.54
CA ASP A 10 13.50 13.27 -7.84
C ASP A 10 14.04 13.47 -6.42
N TYR A 11 13.55 12.67 -5.48
CA TYR A 11 13.98 12.72 -4.09
C TYR A 11 14.90 11.54 -3.79
N ILE A 12 16.13 11.83 -3.35
CA ILE A 12 17.15 10.80 -3.11
C ILE A 12 17.47 10.75 -1.63
N VAL A 13 17.35 9.55 -1.06
CA VAL A 13 17.76 9.22 0.29
C VAL A 13 19.00 8.33 0.25
N HIS A 14 20.13 8.86 0.73
CA HIS A 14 21.35 8.10 0.94
C HIS A 14 21.51 7.76 2.41
N ASP A 15 21.35 6.49 2.75
CA ASP A 15 21.62 5.99 4.08
C ASP A 15 22.93 5.18 4.15
N LYS A 16 23.71 5.49 5.17
CA LYS A 16 24.92 4.73 5.51
C LYS A 16 24.56 3.90 6.73
N PRO A 17 24.13 2.64 6.56
CA PRO A 17 23.83 1.80 7.69
C PRO A 17 25.01 1.78 8.64
N VAL A 18 24.72 1.77 9.94
CA VAL A 18 25.75 1.66 10.98
C VAL A 18 26.37 0.28 10.83
N LEU A 19 27.51 0.22 10.14
CA LEU A 19 28.37 -0.94 10.17
C LEU A 19 28.57 -1.26 11.64
N HIS A 20 28.19 -2.47 12.05
CA HIS A 20 28.40 -2.92 13.41
C HIS A 20 29.91 -3.12 13.59
N TRP A 21 30.65 -2.01 13.75
CA TRP A 21 32.07 -2.00 14.08
C TRP A 21 32.34 -2.88 15.29
N PHE A 22 31.36 -3.05 16.18
CA PHE A 22 31.38 -4.03 17.23
C PHE A 22 31.66 -5.46 16.74
N VAL A 23 31.01 -5.94 15.67
CA VAL A 23 31.25 -7.27 15.08
C VAL A 23 32.65 -7.35 14.50
N VAL A 24 33.11 -6.29 13.83
CA VAL A 24 34.47 -6.21 13.27
C VAL A 24 35.54 -6.17 14.37
N ILE A 25 35.31 -5.42 15.45
CA ILE A 25 36.21 -5.33 16.60
C ILE A 25 36.23 -6.64 17.37
N MET A 26 35.07 -7.26 17.61
CA MET A 26 34.96 -8.58 18.23
C MET A 26 35.72 -9.63 17.40
N MET A 27 35.66 -9.55 16.06
CA MET A 27 36.44 -10.38 15.16
C MET A 27 37.94 -10.19 15.34
N ILE A 28 38.42 -8.93 15.39
CA ILE A 28 39.84 -8.62 15.64
C ILE A 28 40.29 -9.22 16.98
N VAL A 29 39.47 -9.10 18.02
CA VAL A 29 39.75 -9.66 19.36
C VAL A 29 39.82 -11.18 19.34
N ILE A 30 38.87 -11.86 18.69
CA ILE A 30 38.85 -13.33 18.57
C ILE A 30 40.10 -13.81 17.81
N LEU A 31 40.44 -13.18 16.68
CA LEU A 31 41.61 -13.54 15.89
C LEU A 31 42.92 -13.31 16.65
N LEU A 32 43.06 -12.17 17.34
CA LEU A 32 44.20 -11.89 18.22
C LEU A 32 44.31 -12.91 19.36
N SER A 33 43.18 -13.27 19.99
CA SER A 33 43.18 -14.23 21.09
C SER A 33 43.59 -15.64 20.65
N ALA A 34 43.20 -16.06 19.44
CA ALA A 34 43.59 -17.34 18.85
C ALA A 34 45.08 -17.34 18.49
N TRP A 35 45.59 -16.24 17.94
CA TRP A 35 47.01 -16.07 17.61
C TRP A 35 47.90 -16.11 18.86
N ILE A 36 47.51 -15.44 19.94
CA ILE A 36 48.28 -15.41 21.21
C ILE A 36 48.37 -16.80 21.86
N ARG A 37 47.37 -17.66 21.67
CA ARG A 37 47.31 -18.99 22.30
C ARG A 37 47.97 -20.11 21.49
N ASP A 38 48.58 -19.78 20.35
CA ASP A 38 49.29 -20.72 19.48
C ASP A 38 48.43 -21.93 19.08
N VAL A 39 47.11 -21.71 18.94
CA VAL A 39 46.16 -22.75 18.57
C VAL A 39 46.30 -23.03 17.07
N HIS A 40 47.20 -23.94 16.73
CA HIS A 40 47.40 -24.39 15.36
C HIS A 40 46.39 -25.49 14.99
N GLY A 41 45.40 -25.17 14.15
CA GLY A 41 44.51 -26.16 13.54
C GLY A 41 43.29 -25.55 12.85
N ALA A 42 42.64 -26.30 11.96
CA ALA A 42 41.50 -25.87 11.13
C ALA A 42 40.27 -25.31 11.90
N TRP A 43 40.28 -25.35 13.23
CA TRP A 43 39.22 -24.86 14.12
C TRP A 43 38.96 -23.34 14.02
N TYR A 44 39.90 -22.52 13.54
CA TYR A 44 39.66 -21.10 13.27
C TYR A 44 38.96 -20.84 11.92
N ILE A 45 39.00 -21.79 10.98
CA ILE A 45 38.41 -21.62 9.64
C ILE A 45 36.88 -21.62 9.74
N LEU A 46 36.30 -22.48 10.58
CA LEU A 46 34.86 -22.61 10.75
C LEU A 46 34.18 -21.30 11.26
N PRO A 47 34.65 -20.65 12.35
CA PRO A 47 34.07 -19.38 12.79
C PRO A 47 34.32 -18.25 11.76
N ILE A 48 35.44 -18.25 11.03
CA ILE A 48 35.66 -17.30 9.93
C ILE A 48 34.63 -17.50 8.81
N ILE A 49 34.34 -18.75 8.41
CA ILE A 49 33.33 -19.05 7.39
C ILE A 49 31.92 -18.66 7.86
N ILE A 50 31.54 -19.02 9.09
CA ILE A 50 30.24 -18.62 9.67
C ILE A 50 30.13 -17.10 9.69
N LEU A 51 31.21 -16.40 10.07
CA LEU A 51 31.24 -14.94 10.10
C LEU A 51 31.15 -14.32 8.70
N ILE A 52 31.90 -14.81 7.72
CA ILE A 52 31.79 -14.36 6.32
C ILE A 52 30.37 -14.63 5.79
N SER A 53 29.75 -15.74 6.18
CA SER A 53 28.36 -16.05 5.87
C SER A 53 27.39 -15.05 6.52
N MET A 54 27.59 -14.71 7.79
CA MET A 54 26.76 -13.70 8.48
C MET A 54 26.97 -12.28 7.92
N LEU A 55 28.23 -11.90 7.64
CA LEU A 55 28.57 -10.61 7.04
C LEU A 55 28.03 -10.52 5.60
N SER A 56 28.18 -11.57 4.79
CA SER A 56 27.68 -11.58 3.41
C SER A 56 26.16 -11.48 3.32
N ARG A 57 25.43 -12.10 4.26
CA ARG A 57 23.97 -12.04 4.30
C ARG A 57 23.44 -10.71 4.82
N ASN A 58 24.04 -10.18 5.90
CA ASN A 58 23.40 -9.11 6.70
C ASN A 58 24.10 -7.74 6.63
N THR A 59 25.23 -7.58 5.94
CA THR A 59 25.89 -6.26 5.84
C THR A 59 25.60 -5.56 4.51
N SER A 60 24.70 -4.58 4.59
CA SER A 60 24.61 -3.49 3.61
C SER A 60 25.59 -2.39 4.06
N PHE A 61 26.36 -1.82 3.14
CA PHE A 61 27.34 -0.74 3.41
C PHE A 61 26.79 0.63 3.06
N ASN A 62 25.93 0.65 2.05
CA ASN A 62 25.29 1.85 1.55
C ASN A 62 23.94 1.44 1.01
N MET A 63 22.91 2.19 1.38
CA MET A 63 21.58 2.05 0.85
C MET A 63 21.21 3.39 0.22
N THR A 64 20.77 3.34 -1.03
CA THR A 64 20.29 4.52 -1.75
C THR A 64 18.90 4.24 -2.25
N THR A 65 17.94 5.04 -1.81
CA THR A 65 16.56 4.97 -2.26
C THR A 65 16.25 6.24 -3.06
N ILE A 66 15.79 6.06 -4.28
CA ILE A 66 15.46 7.15 -5.21
C ILE A 66 13.96 7.08 -5.47
N PHE A 67 13.26 8.17 -5.19
CA PHE A 67 11.87 8.36 -5.55
C PHE A 67 11.84 9.16 -6.86
N SER A 68 11.66 8.46 -7.98
CA SER A 68 11.60 9.04 -9.32
C SER A 68 10.18 9.55 -9.57
N LEU A 69 10.01 10.86 -9.64
CA LEU A 69 8.68 11.48 -9.86
C LEU A 69 8.24 11.37 -11.32
N ASN A 70 9.19 11.26 -12.25
CA ASN A 70 8.88 11.17 -13.68
C ASN A 70 8.43 9.76 -14.07
N ASP A 71 9.10 8.74 -13.52
CA ASP A 71 8.77 7.34 -13.82
C ASP A 71 7.72 6.77 -12.84
N LEU A 72 7.41 7.49 -11.74
CA LEU A 72 6.57 7.05 -10.63
C LEU A 72 7.09 5.77 -9.96
N LYS A 73 8.41 5.69 -9.76
CA LYS A 73 9.09 4.50 -9.23
C LYS A 73 10.03 4.81 -8.07
N ILE A 74 10.08 3.86 -7.15
CA ILE A 74 11.04 3.79 -6.04
C ILE A 74 12.14 2.82 -6.45
N ARG A 75 13.36 3.33 -6.63
CA ARG A 75 14.55 2.51 -6.92
C ARG A 75 15.43 2.43 -5.69
N THR A 76 15.65 1.23 -5.20
CA THR A 76 16.47 0.98 -4.02
C THR A 76 17.72 0.20 -4.41
N GLU A 77 18.90 0.79 -4.19
CA GLU A 77 20.21 0.16 -4.38
C GLU A 77 20.85 -0.16 -3.02
N HIS A 78 21.02 -1.44 -2.74
CA HIS A 78 21.77 -1.94 -1.58
C HIS A 78 23.15 -2.41 -2.04
N ARG A 79 24.19 -1.70 -1.62
CA ARG A 79 25.57 -2.16 -1.80
C ARG A 79 25.94 -3.09 -0.66
N LYS A 80 26.11 -4.38 -0.98
CA LYS A 80 26.54 -5.43 -0.04
C LYS A 80 28.04 -5.69 -0.18
N LEU A 81 28.60 -6.52 0.69
CA LEU A 81 30.01 -6.90 0.63
C LEU A 81 30.34 -7.59 -0.71
N PHE A 82 29.39 -8.35 -1.24
CA PHE A 82 29.52 -9.14 -2.46
C PHE A 82 28.46 -8.75 -3.49
N GLY A 83 28.56 -7.54 -4.02
CA GLY A 83 27.74 -7.06 -5.14
C GLY A 83 26.68 -6.04 -4.75
N ILE A 84 25.80 -5.75 -5.70
CA ILE A 84 24.78 -4.72 -5.62
C ILE A 84 23.42 -5.40 -5.80
N LYS A 85 22.54 -5.28 -4.81
CA LYS A 85 21.14 -5.70 -4.92
C LYS A 85 20.33 -4.46 -5.30
N ARG A 86 19.57 -4.53 -6.40
CA ARG A 86 18.69 -3.45 -6.86
C ARG A 86 17.26 -3.92 -6.77
N HIS A 87 16.39 -3.02 -6.34
CA HIS A 87 14.95 -3.21 -6.31
C HIS A 87 14.29 -2.00 -6.96
N GLU A 88 13.21 -2.24 -7.67
CA GLU A 88 12.39 -1.21 -8.29
C GLU A 88 10.94 -1.52 -7.97
N VAL A 89 10.24 -0.55 -7.44
CA VAL A 89 8.84 -0.68 -6.99
C VAL A 89 8.07 0.52 -7.48
N ASP A 90 6.92 0.31 -8.11
CA ASP A 90 6.06 1.42 -8.57
C ASP A 90 5.38 2.11 -7.37
N PHE A 91 5.10 3.41 -7.47
CA PHE A 91 4.47 4.17 -6.37
C PHE A 91 3.10 3.60 -5.98
N SER A 92 2.37 3.05 -6.94
CA SER A 92 1.09 2.36 -6.72
C SER A 92 1.21 1.10 -5.86
N ALA A 93 2.40 0.52 -5.75
CA ALA A 93 2.65 -0.68 -4.96
C ALA A 93 2.83 -0.41 -3.48
N VAL A 94 2.99 0.86 -3.10
CA VAL A 94 3.14 1.26 -1.71
C VAL A 94 1.77 1.26 -1.04
N GLN A 95 1.58 0.35 -0.07
CA GLN A 95 0.35 0.30 0.71
C GLN A 95 0.36 1.29 1.86
N GLU A 96 1.47 1.30 2.60
CA GLU A 96 1.57 1.98 3.87
C GLU A 96 2.99 2.50 4.08
N LEU A 97 3.05 3.62 4.78
CA LEU A 97 4.27 4.29 5.18
C LEU A 97 4.33 4.32 6.70
N GLU A 98 5.17 3.47 7.28
CA GLU A 98 5.34 3.38 8.73
C GLU A 98 6.54 4.21 9.17
N PHE A 99 6.27 5.30 9.90
CA PHE A 99 7.30 6.06 10.59
C PHE A 99 7.32 5.72 12.07
N ALA A 100 8.41 5.13 12.54
CA ALA A 100 8.56 4.72 13.93
C ALA A 100 9.79 5.35 14.58
N ASN A 101 9.65 5.75 15.85
CA ASN A 101 10.77 6.12 16.71
C ASN A 101 11.17 4.92 17.57
N GLU A 102 12.09 4.11 17.05
CA GLU A 102 12.52 2.87 17.69
C GLU A 102 13.61 3.12 18.74
N ARG A 103 13.44 2.52 19.92
CA ARG A 103 14.49 2.47 20.95
C ARG A 103 15.24 1.14 20.84
N TRP A 104 16.45 1.20 20.31
CA TRP A 104 17.29 0.02 20.15
C TRP A 104 18.02 -0.32 21.45
N GLY A 105 17.45 -1.24 22.23
CA GLY A 105 18.04 -1.79 23.45
C GLY A 105 17.77 -0.96 24.72
N ALA A 106 17.77 -1.63 25.87
CA ALA A 106 17.34 -1.06 27.16
C ALA A 106 18.18 0.14 27.67
N ARG A 107 19.34 0.42 27.05
CA ARG A 107 20.27 1.48 27.46
C ARG A 107 20.39 2.65 26.48
N ASN A 108 19.80 2.59 25.30
CA ASN A 108 19.85 3.73 24.37
C ASN A 108 18.81 4.77 24.76
N GLN A 109 19.30 5.91 25.23
CA GLN A 109 18.45 7.05 25.60
C GLN A 109 17.90 7.79 24.37
N ASN A 110 18.54 7.64 23.21
CA ASN A 110 18.18 8.35 21.99
C ASN A 110 17.39 7.44 21.04
N PRO A 111 16.09 7.71 20.80
CA PRO A 111 15.31 6.98 19.81
C PRO A 111 15.86 7.22 18.40
N ARG A 112 15.79 6.19 17.57
CA ARG A 112 16.13 6.27 16.14
C ARG A 112 14.84 6.36 15.34
N ALA A 113 14.78 7.30 14.41
CA ALA A 113 13.70 7.35 13.45
C ALA A 113 13.93 6.28 12.38
N SER A 114 12.93 5.45 12.12
CA SER A 114 12.91 4.47 11.05
C SER A 114 11.72 4.79 10.15
N LEU A 115 11.93 4.73 8.84
CA LEU A 115 10.86 4.79 7.85
C LEU A 115 10.85 3.48 7.08
N THR A 116 9.71 2.81 7.07
CA THR A 116 9.50 1.55 6.38
C THR A 116 8.39 1.74 5.35
N LEU A 117 8.60 1.22 4.14
CA LEU A 117 7.55 1.11 3.13
C LEU A 117 7.06 -0.32 3.11
N CYS A 118 5.75 -0.48 3.24
CA CYS A 118 5.08 -1.76 3.05
C CYS A 118 4.62 -1.84 1.60
N THR A 119 5.16 -2.81 0.86
CA THR A 119 4.91 -2.95 -0.59
C THR A 119 4.43 -4.34 -0.93
N ILE A 120 3.66 -4.45 -2.00
CA ILE A 120 3.20 -5.73 -2.54
C ILE A 120 3.97 -5.97 -3.83
N ASP A 121 5.21 -6.36 -3.65
CA ASP A 121 5.96 -6.92 -4.76
C ASP A 121 5.80 -8.44 -4.68
N GLU A 122 5.33 -9.06 -5.77
CA GLU A 122 5.15 -10.52 -5.89
C GLU A 122 6.47 -11.26 -5.66
N GLU A 123 7.61 -10.64 -5.96
CA GLU A 123 8.93 -11.21 -5.68
C GLU A 123 9.28 -11.21 -4.18
N MET A 124 8.58 -10.40 -3.38
CA MET A 124 8.93 -10.10 -1.99
C MET A 124 7.94 -10.66 -0.96
N ASN A 125 6.94 -11.47 -1.34
CA ASN A 125 6.02 -12.13 -0.38
C ASN A 125 5.41 -11.17 0.69
N GLY A 126 5.15 -9.91 0.32
CA GLY A 126 4.64 -8.90 1.26
C GLY A 126 5.67 -8.37 2.27
N ASP A 127 6.97 -8.49 1.97
CA ASP A 127 8.03 -7.93 2.80
C ASP A 127 7.97 -6.38 2.76
N SER A 128 7.95 -5.80 3.95
CA SER A 128 8.24 -4.39 4.15
C SER A 128 9.75 -4.17 3.99
N PHE A 129 10.17 -3.09 3.34
CA PHE A 129 11.59 -2.73 3.29
C PHE A 129 11.83 -1.37 3.92
N ALA A 130 12.78 -1.35 4.85
CA ALA A 130 13.21 -0.13 5.53
C ALA A 130 13.84 0.81 4.50
N VAL A 131 13.31 2.03 4.38
CA VAL A 131 13.85 3.09 3.51
C VAL A 131 15.08 3.72 4.15
N PHE A 132 15.03 3.98 5.45
CA PHE A 132 16.16 4.49 6.21
C PHE A 132 16.03 4.22 7.71
N THR A 133 17.17 4.24 8.42
CA THR A 133 17.20 4.30 9.89
C THR A 133 18.15 5.40 10.36
N MET A 134 17.61 6.43 11.00
CA MET A 134 18.32 7.63 11.42
C MET A 134 18.46 7.75 12.93
N ALA A 135 19.65 8.17 13.39
CA ALA A 135 19.89 8.47 14.80
C ALA A 135 19.23 9.77 15.29
N ASN A 136 18.91 10.70 14.38
CA ASN A 136 18.26 11.96 14.71
C ASN A 136 16.78 11.88 14.30
N SER A 137 15.89 11.86 15.29
CA SER A 137 14.45 11.71 15.08
C SER A 137 13.85 12.88 14.30
N ASP A 138 14.20 14.12 14.64
CA ASP A 138 13.65 15.32 14.00
C ASP A 138 13.98 15.38 12.50
N LYS A 139 15.23 15.08 12.14
CA LYS A 139 15.65 15.01 10.73
C LYS A 139 14.99 13.83 10.01
N GLY A 140 14.81 12.71 10.70
CA GLY A 140 14.08 11.56 10.16
C GLY A 140 12.64 11.91 9.85
N LYS A 141 11.97 12.63 10.75
CA LYS A 141 10.60 13.09 10.55
C LYS A 141 10.46 14.00 9.33
N ILE A 142 11.33 14.99 9.15
CA ILE A 142 11.31 15.88 7.97
C ILE A 142 11.41 15.07 6.66
N VAL A 143 12.29 14.05 6.63
CA VAL A 143 12.42 13.20 5.44
C VAL A 143 11.18 12.34 5.23
N ALA A 144 10.63 11.77 6.31
CA ALA A 144 9.42 10.96 6.26
C ALA A 144 8.20 11.77 5.80
N ASP A 145 8.02 12.99 6.32
CA ASP A 145 6.94 13.89 5.92
C ASP A 145 7.05 14.21 4.42
N ARG A 146 8.26 14.48 3.90
CA ARG A 146 8.47 14.73 2.46
C ARG A 146 8.18 13.50 1.59
N ILE A 147 8.58 12.31 2.02
CA ILE A 147 8.27 11.07 1.28
C ILE A 147 6.76 10.81 1.33
N SER A 148 6.13 11.05 2.47
CA SER A 148 4.68 10.97 2.62
C SER A 148 3.98 11.91 1.65
N GLU A 149 4.39 13.17 1.53
CA GLU A 149 3.85 14.11 0.53
C GLU A 149 3.94 13.60 -0.91
N ILE A 150 5.08 12.98 -1.26
CA ILE A 150 5.31 12.41 -2.60
C ILE A 150 4.38 11.22 -2.86
N LEU A 151 4.19 10.35 -1.86
CA LEU A 151 3.45 9.11 -2.00
C LEU A 151 1.96 9.24 -1.70
N ASN A 152 1.54 10.27 -0.96
CA ASN A 152 0.16 10.47 -0.53
C ASN A 152 -0.89 10.40 -1.67
N PRO A 153 -0.62 10.89 -2.90
CA PRO A 153 -1.55 10.70 -4.01
C PRO A 153 -1.80 9.24 -4.39
N TYR A 154 -0.85 8.36 -4.08
CA TYR A 154 -0.83 6.94 -4.42
C TYR A 154 -1.19 6.04 -3.24
N LEU A 155 -1.10 6.53 -2.00
CA LEU A 155 -1.54 5.78 -0.83
C LEU A 155 -3.06 5.60 -0.82
N ALA A 156 -3.49 4.47 -0.27
CA ALA A 156 -4.89 4.19 -0.02
C ALA A 156 -5.48 5.26 0.92
N PRO A 157 -6.57 5.95 0.54
CA PRO A 157 -7.21 6.88 1.45
C PRO A 157 -7.79 6.13 2.65
N GLU A 158 -7.59 6.68 3.84
CA GLU A 158 -8.32 6.24 5.02
C GLU A 158 -9.82 6.51 4.83
N ILE A 159 -10.65 5.56 5.28
CA ILE A 159 -12.09 5.78 5.31
C ILE A 159 -12.39 6.82 6.38
N PRO A 160 -13.03 7.94 6.04
CA PRO A 160 -13.33 8.98 7.02
C PRO A 160 -14.35 8.49 8.05
N GLU A 161 -14.31 9.06 9.26
CA GLU A 161 -15.30 8.72 10.30
C GLU A 161 -16.74 9.07 9.88
N THR A 162 -16.86 10.12 9.05
CA THR A 162 -18.12 10.64 8.51
C THR A 162 -18.10 10.67 6.99
N ALA A 163 -19.19 10.28 6.35
CA ALA A 163 -19.33 10.23 4.90
C ALA A 163 -19.22 11.65 4.26
N PRO A 164 -18.22 11.92 3.40
CA PRO A 164 -18.06 13.21 2.77
C PRO A 164 -19.00 13.31 1.56
N ILE A 165 -20.22 13.80 1.78
CA ILE A 165 -21.20 14.02 0.72
C ILE A 165 -20.87 15.34 0.00
N PRO A 166 -20.56 15.34 -1.31
CA PRO A 166 -20.25 16.56 -2.04
C PRO A 166 -21.46 17.51 -2.10
N PRO A 167 -21.28 18.84 -2.13
CA PRO A 167 -22.39 19.79 -2.22
C PRO A 167 -23.25 19.64 -3.48
N TRP A 168 -22.66 19.14 -4.57
CA TRP A 168 -23.34 18.87 -5.85
C TRP A 168 -24.08 17.52 -5.86
N PHE A 169 -23.92 16.70 -4.82
CA PHE A 169 -24.64 15.45 -4.66
C PHE A 169 -26.04 15.72 -4.09
N GLY A 170 -26.93 16.20 -4.97
CA GLY A 170 -28.28 16.62 -4.62
C GLY A 170 -29.19 15.51 -4.09
N ASN A 171 -30.40 15.90 -3.65
CA ASN A 171 -31.38 14.98 -3.05
C ASN A 171 -31.88 13.88 -4.00
N ASP A 172 -31.82 14.08 -5.31
CA ASP A 172 -32.20 13.13 -6.36
C ASP A 172 -31.06 12.18 -6.76
N ALA A 173 -29.80 12.48 -6.37
CA ALA A 173 -28.64 11.69 -6.73
C ALA A 173 -28.73 10.23 -6.23
N PRO A 174 -29.14 9.95 -4.97
CA PRO A 174 -29.35 8.59 -4.51
C PRO A 174 -30.31 7.78 -5.38
N SER A 175 -31.47 8.35 -5.77
CA SER A 175 -32.43 7.64 -6.61
C SER A 175 -31.88 7.35 -8.02
N ARG A 176 -31.15 8.30 -8.61
CA ARG A 176 -30.55 8.14 -9.94
C ARG A 176 -29.49 7.04 -9.92
N LEU A 177 -28.62 7.04 -8.91
CA LEU A 177 -27.63 5.98 -8.72
C LEU A 177 -28.27 4.61 -8.44
N TYR A 178 -29.33 4.56 -7.63
CA TYR A 178 -30.09 3.33 -7.38
C TYR A 178 -30.61 2.71 -8.68
N ASP A 179 -31.29 3.50 -9.51
CA ASP A 179 -31.84 3.03 -10.78
C ASP A 179 -30.72 2.59 -11.73
N LEU A 180 -29.61 3.32 -11.78
CA LEU A 180 -28.44 2.98 -12.58
C LEU A 180 -27.80 1.65 -12.18
N CYS A 181 -27.60 1.45 -10.87
CA CYS A 181 -27.07 0.21 -10.31
C CYS A 181 -28.01 -0.97 -10.62
N ARG A 182 -29.33 -0.78 -10.47
CA ARG A 182 -30.32 -1.80 -10.81
C ARG A 182 -30.26 -2.20 -12.29
N MET A 183 -30.11 -1.24 -13.20
CA MET A 183 -30.01 -1.52 -14.65
C MET A 183 -28.77 -2.33 -15.04
N HIS A 184 -27.68 -2.20 -14.29
CA HIS A 184 -26.43 -2.93 -14.52
C HIS A 184 -26.32 -4.23 -13.71
N SER A 185 -27.41 -4.67 -13.08
CA SER A 185 -27.47 -5.97 -12.41
C SER A 185 -27.28 -7.11 -13.42
N SER A 186 -26.45 -8.09 -13.07
CA SER A 186 -26.25 -9.30 -13.87
C SER A 186 -26.14 -10.54 -12.99
N GLU A 187 -26.07 -11.73 -13.60
CA GLU A 187 -25.83 -12.98 -12.86
C GLU A 187 -24.49 -12.98 -12.10
N THR A 188 -23.51 -12.23 -12.61
CA THR A 188 -22.13 -12.16 -12.07
C THR A 188 -21.87 -10.93 -11.21
N CYS A 189 -22.75 -9.91 -11.29
CA CYS A 189 -22.71 -8.68 -10.51
C CYS A 189 -24.14 -8.37 -10.03
N PHE A 190 -24.56 -9.04 -8.97
CA PHE A 190 -25.97 -9.09 -8.60
C PHE A 190 -26.35 -7.87 -7.75
N PHE A 191 -27.22 -7.03 -8.27
CA PHE A 191 -27.82 -5.93 -7.50
C PHE A 191 -28.72 -6.49 -6.40
N VAL A 192 -28.51 -6.02 -5.18
CA VAL A 192 -29.36 -6.33 -4.03
C VAL A 192 -30.05 -5.05 -3.57
N SER A 193 -31.38 -5.05 -3.58
CA SER A 193 -32.13 -3.95 -2.96
C SER A 193 -31.87 -3.95 -1.46
N LEU A 194 -31.68 -2.76 -0.87
CA LEU A 194 -31.47 -2.62 0.57
C LEU A 194 -32.67 -3.10 1.41
N GLU A 195 -33.86 -3.04 0.83
CA GLU A 195 -35.10 -3.55 1.41
C GLU A 195 -35.12 -5.09 1.46
N ASP A 196 -34.43 -5.73 0.51
CA ASP A 196 -34.34 -7.19 0.38
C ASP A 196 -33.13 -7.79 1.12
N LEU A 197 -32.27 -6.93 1.70
CA LEU A 197 -31.16 -7.35 2.55
C LEU A 197 -31.68 -7.78 3.91
N ASP A 198 -31.66 -9.08 4.17
CA ASP A 198 -31.88 -9.62 5.51
C ASP A 198 -30.84 -9.05 6.50
N GLU A 199 -31.21 -9.04 7.79
CA GLU A 199 -30.41 -8.42 8.85
C GLU A 199 -29.00 -9.06 8.99
N SER A 200 -28.90 -10.36 8.71
CA SER A 200 -27.63 -11.11 8.76
C SER A 200 -26.67 -10.65 7.66
N ARG A 201 -27.15 -10.57 6.41
CA ARG A 201 -26.39 -10.09 5.25
C ARG A 201 -26.04 -8.61 5.38
N ARG A 202 -26.96 -7.79 5.90
CA ARG A 202 -26.69 -6.38 6.17
C ARG A 202 -25.56 -6.21 7.19
N THR A 203 -25.62 -6.93 8.31
CA THR A 203 -24.57 -6.92 9.34
C THR A 203 -23.23 -7.42 8.79
N ALA A 204 -23.25 -8.46 7.95
CA ALA A 204 -22.05 -8.96 7.28
C ALA A 204 -21.45 -7.89 6.35
N MET A 205 -22.26 -7.26 5.50
CA MET A 205 -21.83 -6.18 4.61
C MET A 205 -21.22 -5.00 5.40
N GLU A 206 -21.97 -4.46 6.38
CA GLU A 206 -21.55 -3.29 7.16
C GLU A 206 -20.27 -3.55 7.96
N SER A 207 -20.14 -4.73 8.57
CA SER A 207 -18.95 -5.10 9.34
C SER A 207 -17.71 -5.36 8.48
N LYS A 208 -17.88 -5.67 7.19
CA LYS A 208 -16.78 -6.03 6.29
C LYS A 208 -16.32 -4.87 5.40
N LEU A 209 -17.19 -3.92 5.08
CA LEU A 209 -16.87 -2.77 4.22
C LEU A 209 -16.32 -1.55 4.98
N SER A 210 -16.24 -1.62 6.32
CA SER A 210 -15.70 -0.55 7.16
C SER A 210 -16.34 0.83 6.88
N LEU A 211 -17.67 0.87 6.76
CA LEU A 211 -18.40 2.08 6.39
C LEU A 211 -18.31 3.18 7.46
N PRO A 212 -18.33 4.49 7.07
CA PRO A 212 -18.53 5.59 7.99
C PRO A 212 -19.84 5.44 8.78
N LYS A 213 -19.88 6.00 10.00
CA LYS A 213 -21.01 5.79 10.93
C LYS A 213 -22.35 6.33 10.42
N ASP A 214 -22.30 7.38 9.63
CA ASP A 214 -23.43 8.10 9.05
C ASP A 214 -23.63 7.79 7.56
N GLU A 215 -22.87 6.85 7.01
CA GLU A 215 -22.97 6.50 5.60
C GLU A 215 -24.33 5.86 5.31
N LYS A 216 -24.97 6.36 4.25
CA LYS A 216 -26.22 5.81 3.75
C LYS A 216 -25.92 5.06 2.46
N ILE A 217 -25.97 3.73 2.54
CA ILE A 217 -25.89 2.91 1.33
C ILE A 217 -27.11 3.21 0.45
N VAL A 218 -26.85 3.36 -0.84
CA VAL A 218 -27.82 3.55 -1.91
C VAL A 218 -28.06 2.23 -2.62
N ALA A 219 -26.98 1.53 -2.98
CA ALA A 219 -27.04 0.25 -3.68
C ALA A 219 -25.91 -0.67 -3.23
N PHE A 220 -26.12 -1.97 -3.35
CA PHE A 220 -25.09 -2.98 -3.12
C PHE A 220 -25.06 -3.99 -4.27
N HIS A 221 -23.89 -4.18 -4.87
CA HIS A 221 -23.63 -5.25 -5.81
C HIS A 221 -22.86 -6.37 -5.13
N ASP A 222 -23.51 -7.51 -4.94
CA ASP A 222 -22.90 -8.69 -4.34
C ASP A 222 -22.07 -9.43 -5.41
N LEU A 223 -20.78 -9.55 -5.14
CA LEU A 223 -19.81 -10.24 -6.01
C LEU A 223 -19.48 -11.65 -5.48
N THR A 224 -20.11 -12.08 -4.40
CA THR A 224 -19.81 -13.36 -3.76
C THR A 224 -20.48 -14.52 -4.49
N THR A 225 -19.71 -15.56 -4.83
CA THR A 225 -20.26 -16.82 -5.33
C THR A 225 -21.21 -17.40 -4.27
N GLY A 226 -22.51 -17.49 -4.57
CA GLY A 226 -23.54 -17.89 -3.60
C GLY A 226 -24.19 -16.74 -2.80
N ARG A 227 -23.86 -15.48 -3.11
CA ARG A 227 -24.56 -14.26 -2.66
C ARG A 227 -24.62 -14.07 -1.13
N SER A 228 -23.54 -14.40 -0.43
CA SER A 228 -23.46 -14.21 1.02
C SER A 228 -23.28 -12.75 1.44
N GLY A 229 -22.96 -11.83 0.52
CA GLY A 229 -22.73 -10.41 0.81
C GLY A 229 -21.36 -10.10 1.44
N GLU A 230 -20.44 -11.07 1.49
CA GLU A 230 -19.11 -10.88 2.10
C GLU A 230 -18.15 -10.05 1.26
N ARG A 231 -18.37 -10.05 -0.06
CA ARG A 231 -17.64 -9.29 -1.07
C ARG A 231 -18.62 -8.58 -1.99
N GLY A 232 -18.31 -7.36 -2.35
CA GLY A 232 -19.17 -6.56 -3.19
C GLY A 232 -18.74 -5.12 -3.27
N ILE A 233 -19.55 -4.35 -3.98
CA ILE A 233 -19.40 -2.90 -4.14
C ILE A 233 -20.64 -2.27 -3.53
N ALA A 234 -20.47 -1.50 -2.45
CA ALA A 234 -21.50 -0.64 -1.93
C ALA A 234 -21.35 0.76 -2.51
N VAL A 235 -22.45 1.28 -3.05
CA VAL A 235 -22.59 2.64 -3.53
C VAL A 235 -23.25 3.43 -2.40
N GLY A 236 -22.54 4.35 -1.78
CA GLY A 236 -23.04 5.20 -0.70
C GLY A 236 -23.44 6.60 -1.16
N CYS A 237 -23.80 7.46 -0.21
CA CYS A 237 -23.93 8.88 -0.45
C CYS A 237 -22.56 9.59 -0.43
N GLY A 238 -21.57 9.07 0.30
CA GLY A 238 -20.22 9.65 0.36
C GLY A 238 -19.22 9.10 -0.66
N GLY A 239 -19.43 7.90 -1.19
CA GLY A 239 -18.46 7.25 -2.06
C GLY A 239 -18.77 5.80 -2.44
N LEU A 240 -17.81 5.17 -3.12
CA LEU A 240 -17.79 3.72 -3.32
C LEU A 240 -17.03 3.04 -2.20
N TYR A 241 -17.54 1.92 -1.73
CA TYR A 241 -16.92 1.06 -0.75
C TYR A 241 -16.85 -0.36 -1.31
N TRP A 242 -15.73 -1.03 -1.13
CA TRP A 242 -15.57 -2.42 -1.52
C TRP A 242 -14.68 -3.13 -0.51
N ARG A 243 -14.50 -4.44 -0.69
CA ARG A 243 -13.58 -5.21 0.13
C ARG A 243 -12.65 -6.01 -0.74
N ASN A 244 -11.37 -5.91 -0.43
CA ASN A 244 -10.33 -6.69 -1.06
C ASN A 244 -10.00 -7.95 -0.25
N GLY A 245 -9.61 -9.00 -0.95
CA GLY A 245 -9.04 -10.21 -0.37
C GLY A 245 -7.71 -9.95 0.31
N PHE A 246 -7.23 -10.95 1.06
CA PHE A 246 -5.93 -10.83 1.74
C PHE A 246 -4.75 -10.74 0.75
N SER A 247 -4.91 -11.34 -0.43
CA SER A 247 -3.91 -11.43 -1.50
C SER A 247 -4.04 -10.34 -2.56
N THR A 248 -5.03 -9.45 -2.46
CA THR A 248 -5.22 -8.36 -3.42
C THR A 248 -4.13 -7.31 -3.27
N TYR A 249 -3.72 -6.71 -4.38
CA TYR A 249 -2.67 -5.69 -4.41
C TYR A 249 -3.11 -4.34 -3.82
N SER A 250 -4.39 -4.05 -3.68
CA SER A 250 -4.81 -2.81 -3.02
C SER A 250 -5.31 -3.09 -1.61
N LYS A 251 -4.89 -2.26 -0.65
CA LYS A 251 -5.59 -2.11 0.65
C LYS A 251 -6.67 -1.04 0.61
N SER A 252 -6.72 -0.23 -0.45
CA SER A 252 -7.81 0.73 -0.66
C SER A 252 -9.12 -0.03 -0.79
N THR A 253 -10.09 0.35 0.04
CA THR A 253 -11.44 -0.20 0.09
C THR A 253 -12.50 0.88 -0.07
N TRP A 254 -12.10 2.11 -0.39
CA TRP A 254 -12.99 3.25 -0.49
C TRP A 254 -12.46 4.35 -1.43
N ILE A 255 -13.37 5.07 -2.07
CA ILE A 255 -13.10 6.33 -2.76
C ILE A 255 -14.30 7.28 -2.65
N SER A 256 -14.06 8.53 -2.26
CA SER A 256 -15.09 9.60 -2.24
C SER A 256 -15.59 9.95 -3.64
N TRP A 257 -16.80 10.48 -3.75
CA TRP A 257 -17.34 10.96 -5.03
C TRP A 257 -16.51 12.07 -5.70
N GLU A 258 -15.99 13.03 -4.93
CA GLU A 258 -15.08 14.08 -5.41
C GLU A 258 -13.87 13.51 -6.16
N ARG A 259 -13.23 12.46 -5.61
CA ARG A 259 -12.08 11.81 -6.25
C ARG A 259 -12.49 10.84 -7.36
N PHE A 260 -13.56 10.09 -7.16
CA PHE A 260 -13.98 9.04 -8.09
C PHE A 260 -14.38 9.59 -9.44
N VAL A 261 -15.04 10.74 -9.48
CA VAL A 261 -15.59 11.30 -10.72
C VAL A 261 -14.52 11.61 -11.77
N ASP A 262 -13.29 11.90 -11.34
CA ASP A 262 -12.14 12.19 -12.20
C ASP A 262 -11.08 11.07 -12.18
N ALA A 263 -11.31 9.99 -11.44
CA ALA A 263 -10.39 8.86 -11.40
C ALA A 263 -10.37 8.11 -12.74
N GLU A 264 -9.20 7.62 -13.13
CA GLU A 264 -9.09 6.67 -14.25
C GLU A 264 -9.68 5.32 -13.82
N VAL A 265 -10.53 4.72 -14.64
CA VAL A 265 -11.02 3.35 -14.44
C VAL A 265 -10.47 2.50 -15.57
N SER A 266 -9.80 1.41 -15.23
CA SER A 266 -9.18 0.49 -16.19
C SER A 266 -9.38 -0.97 -15.78
N VAL A 267 -9.26 -1.87 -16.76
CA VAL A 267 -9.33 -3.31 -16.52
C VAL A 267 -7.92 -3.89 -16.50
N ASP A 268 -7.65 -4.80 -15.57
CA ASP A 268 -6.39 -5.54 -15.59
C ASP A 268 -6.45 -6.65 -16.66
N PRO A 269 -5.50 -6.71 -17.61
CA PRO A 269 -5.51 -7.75 -18.61
C PRO A 269 -5.10 -9.14 -18.06
N ASN A 270 -4.46 -9.20 -16.89
CA ASN A 270 -3.82 -10.39 -16.34
C ASN A 270 -4.65 -11.07 -15.25
N ASP A 271 -5.18 -10.31 -14.30
CA ASP A 271 -6.15 -10.76 -13.31
C ASP A 271 -7.51 -10.13 -13.61
N ALA A 272 -8.63 -10.80 -13.35
CA ALA A 272 -9.95 -10.33 -13.80
C ALA A 272 -10.49 -9.15 -12.96
N ASP A 273 -9.61 -8.28 -12.46
CA ASP A 273 -9.92 -7.19 -11.53
C ASP A 273 -10.06 -5.84 -12.25
N VAL A 274 -10.59 -4.86 -11.52
CA VAL A 274 -10.78 -3.49 -12.04
C VAL A 274 -9.99 -2.52 -11.18
N TRP A 275 -9.30 -1.59 -11.83
CA TRP A 275 -8.53 -0.55 -11.17
C TRP A 275 -9.29 0.77 -11.20
N ILE A 276 -9.31 1.44 -10.05
CA ILE A 276 -9.80 2.81 -9.86
C ILE A 276 -8.60 3.63 -9.43
N ALA A 277 -8.16 4.55 -10.27
CA ALA A 277 -6.86 5.21 -10.15
C ALA A 277 -5.68 4.19 -10.12
N PRO A 278 -4.41 4.65 -10.14
CA PRO A 278 -3.26 3.75 -10.24
C PRO A 278 -3.07 2.79 -9.05
N SER A 279 -3.69 3.05 -7.89
CA SER A 279 -3.42 2.31 -6.65
C SER A 279 -4.66 1.70 -5.98
N MET A 280 -5.84 1.75 -6.60
CA MET A 280 -7.05 1.18 -6.01
C MET A 280 -7.58 0.04 -6.88
N GLN A 281 -7.03 -1.15 -6.66
CA GLN A 281 -7.58 -2.39 -7.20
C GLN A 281 -8.87 -2.76 -6.46
N LEU A 282 -9.85 -3.22 -7.23
CA LEU A 282 -11.10 -3.81 -6.78
C LEU A 282 -11.07 -5.29 -7.14
N ASP A 283 -10.86 -6.13 -6.12
CA ASP A 283 -10.84 -7.60 -6.26
C ASP A 283 -12.22 -8.13 -6.61
N LEU A 284 -12.34 -8.71 -7.80
CA LEU A 284 -13.59 -9.29 -8.29
C LEU A 284 -13.72 -10.77 -7.98
N GLY A 285 -12.73 -11.37 -7.33
CA GLY A 285 -12.60 -12.79 -7.13
C GLY A 285 -12.12 -13.51 -8.39
N SER A 286 -11.65 -14.73 -8.21
CA SER A 286 -10.96 -15.52 -9.22
C SER A 286 -11.73 -15.66 -10.55
N GLY A 287 -11.27 -14.94 -11.58
CA GLY A 287 -11.19 -15.43 -12.96
C GLY A 287 -12.37 -15.18 -13.89
N GLU A 288 -13.41 -14.46 -13.48
CA GLU A 288 -14.60 -14.27 -14.31
C GLU A 288 -14.52 -12.96 -15.12
N LYS A 289 -13.93 -13.00 -16.33
CA LYS A 289 -13.83 -11.83 -17.24
C LYS A 289 -15.20 -11.17 -17.53
N ALA A 290 -16.29 -11.94 -17.49
CA ALA A 290 -17.64 -11.39 -17.65
C ALA A 290 -18.02 -10.45 -16.49
N ARG A 291 -17.59 -10.78 -15.27
CA ARG A 291 -17.76 -9.95 -14.07
C ARG A 291 -16.94 -8.67 -14.16
N GLN A 292 -15.68 -8.79 -14.58
CA GLN A 292 -14.79 -7.65 -14.84
C GLN A 292 -15.44 -6.64 -15.77
N LYS A 293 -15.92 -7.12 -16.92
CA LYS A 293 -16.61 -6.26 -17.89
C LYS A 293 -17.84 -5.59 -17.29
N THR A 294 -18.68 -6.34 -16.58
CA THR A 294 -19.90 -5.79 -15.98
C THR A 294 -19.60 -4.71 -14.94
N VAL A 295 -18.63 -4.95 -14.06
CA VAL A 295 -18.23 -3.98 -13.04
C VAL A 295 -17.57 -2.75 -13.68
N TYR A 296 -16.71 -2.95 -14.67
CA TYR A 296 -16.11 -1.85 -15.42
C TYR A 296 -17.18 -0.94 -16.06
N GLU A 297 -18.17 -1.53 -16.75
CA GLU A 297 -19.27 -0.79 -17.38
C GLU A 297 -20.13 -0.07 -16.33
N LEU A 298 -20.42 -0.71 -15.19
CA LEU A 298 -21.13 -0.09 -14.06
C LEU A 298 -20.37 1.14 -13.53
N LEU A 299 -19.06 1.02 -13.28
CA LEU A 299 -18.26 2.12 -12.74
C LEU A 299 -18.18 3.30 -13.71
N LEU A 300 -18.02 3.04 -15.01
CA LEU A 300 -18.06 4.09 -16.03
C LEU A 300 -19.43 4.77 -16.11
N ALA A 301 -20.51 4.00 -16.00
CA ALA A 301 -21.87 4.55 -15.99
C ALA A 301 -22.07 5.47 -14.77
N ILE A 302 -21.66 5.03 -13.58
CA ILE A 302 -21.70 5.85 -12.36
C ILE A 302 -20.88 7.13 -12.54
N GLN A 303 -19.66 7.05 -13.08
CA GLN A 303 -18.85 8.24 -13.35
C GLN A 303 -19.55 9.22 -14.29
N GLY A 304 -20.15 8.74 -15.38
CA GLY A 304 -20.88 9.58 -16.33
C GLY A 304 -22.04 10.32 -15.66
N GLU A 305 -22.80 9.61 -14.85
CA GLU A 305 -23.93 10.16 -14.10
C GLU A 305 -23.49 11.23 -13.08
N LEU A 306 -22.43 10.95 -12.31
CA LEU A 306 -21.87 11.89 -11.34
C LEU A 306 -21.29 13.14 -12.00
N ARG A 307 -20.61 13.00 -13.15
CA ARG A 307 -20.11 14.16 -13.93
C ARG A 307 -21.26 15.06 -14.35
N GLN A 308 -22.35 14.48 -14.85
CA GLN A 308 -23.53 15.25 -15.23
C GLN A 308 -24.13 16.01 -14.04
N MET A 309 -24.23 15.39 -12.86
CA MET A 309 -24.72 16.04 -11.64
C MET A 309 -23.81 17.22 -11.22
N ARG A 310 -22.49 16.99 -11.20
CA ARG A 310 -21.50 18.02 -10.88
C ARG A 310 -21.60 19.21 -11.84
N ASP A 311 -21.66 18.96 -13.13
CA ASP A 311 -21.69 19.99 -14.17
C ASP A 311 -22.99 20.81 -14.16
N GLN A 312 -24.09 20.26 -13.64
CA GLN A 312 -25.36 20.99 -13.45
C GLN A 312 -25.33 21.96 -12.26
N HIS A 313 -24.36 21.82 -11.35
CA HIS A 313 -24.19 22.66 -10.17
C HIS A 313 -23.02 23.65 -10.26
N ALA A 314 -22.19 23.56 -11.30
CA ALA A 314 -21.09 24.48 -11.59
C ALA A 314 -21.56 25.75 -12.32
#